data_AF-A0A951BB09-F1
#
_entry.id   AF-A0A951BB09-F1
#
_cell.length_a   1.000
_cell.length_b   1.000
_cell.length_c   1.000
_cell.angle_alpha   90.00
_cell.angle_beta   90.00
_cell.angle_gamma   90.00
#
_symmetry.space_group_name_H-M   'P 1'
#
loop_
_entity.id
_entity.type
_entity.pdbx_description
1 polymer ?
#
loop_
_entity_poly.entity_id
_entity_poly.type
_entity_poly.pdbx_seq_one_letter_code
_entity_poly.pdbx_strand_id
1 'polypeptide(L)'
;GHVGGRLDPPHVAWIVGALENLACYLDWGGLMHGAIGPASVFVSPKAHSVALLGGWWYAVSLGSALRALPERTLRIVPPAVAAGRAAANAIDLELIRLTAREALGDPGGSRLLRDPTVPAAFSRWLMDPPRAGAFDDYRSWEEARAASFGARRFIELPIDPDAIYRPI
;
A
#
# COMPACT_ATOMS: atom_id res chain seq x y z
N GLY A 1 18.45 -5.83 -3.01
CA GLY A 1 17.30 -4.92 -3.17
C GLY A 1 17.80 -3.50 -3.08
N HIS A 2 17.15 -2.60 -3.83
CA HIS A 2 17.43 -1.16 -3.86
C HIS A 2 17.14 -0.59 -2.46
N VAL A 3 17.99 0.29 -1.93
CA VAL A 3 17.91 0.82 -0.54
C VAL A 3 17.91 -0.27 0.55
N GLY A 4 18.75 -1.30 0.42
CA GLY A 4 18.89 -2.35 1.45
C GLY A 4 17.66 -3.23 1.69
N GLY A 5 16.57 -3.04 0.92
CA GLY A 5 15.33 -3.81 1.05
C GLY A 5 14.37 -3.34 2.15
N ARG A 6 14.60 -2.17 2.76
CA ARG A 6 13.73 -1.57 3.79
C ARG A 6 13.81 -0.05 3.74
N LEU A 7 12.65 0.61 3.77
CA LEU A 7 12.52 2.06 3.90
C LEU A 7 12.20 2.44 5.35
N ASP A 8 12.59 3.64 5.75
CA ASP A 8 12.25 4.16 7.07
C ASP A 8 10.73 4.39 7.21
N PRO A 9 10.13 4.12 8.39
CA PRO A 9 8.69 4.19 8.59
C PRO A 9 8.01 5.50 8.18
N PRO A 10 8.60 6.69 8.39
CA PRO A 10 7.98 7.94 7.95
C PRO A 10 7.79 8.03 6.42
N HIS A 11 8.70 7.45 5.63
CA HIS A 11 8.57 7.43 4.17
C HIS A 11 7.51 6.44 3.71
N VAL A 12 7.45 5.27 4.34
CA VAL A 12 6.38 4.30 4.07
C VAL A 12 5.02 4.89 4.44
N ALA A 13 4.92 5.60 5.56
CA ALA A 13 3.70 6.28 5.98
C ALA A 13 3.23 7.33 4.96
N TRP A 14 4.14 8.12 4.40
CA TRP A 14 3.81 9.04 3.31
C TRP A 14 3.26 8.30 2.08
N ILE A 15 3.92 7.22 1.66
CA ILE A 15 3.48 6.41 0.52
C ILE A 15 2.09 5.82 0.77
N VAL A 16 1.85 5.27 1.97
CA VAL A 16 0.52 4.76 2.38
C VAL A 16 -0.53 5.86 2.26
N GLY A 17 -0.28 7.04 2.81
CA GLY A 17 -1.26 8.13 2.74
C GLY A 17 -1.64 8.55 1.32
N ALA A 18 -0.67 8.53 0.39
CA ALA A 18 -0.95 8.80 -1.02
C ALA A 18 -1.73 7.65 -1.68
N LEU A 19 -1.40 6.39 -1.37
CA LEU A 19 -2.11 5.23 -1.89
C LEU A 19 -3.55 5.12 -1.36
N GLU A 20 -3.78 5.41 -0.07
CA GLU A 20 -5.13 5.47 0.52
C GLU A 20 -5.98 6.56 -0.15
N ASN A 21 -5.37 7.71 -0.45
CA ASN A 21 -6.06 8.76 -1.20
C ASN A 21 -6.41 8.33 -2.63
N LEU A 22 -5.50 7.63 -3.32
CA LEU A 22 -5.77 7.03 -4.63
C LEU A 22 -6.86 5.95 -4.55
N ALA A 23 -6.88 5.14 -3.48
CA ALA A 23 -7.92 4.15 -3.25
C ALA A 23 -9.29 4.81 -3.06
N CYS A 24 -9.37 5.94 -2.37
CA CYS A 24 -10.61 6.73 -2.29
C CYS A 24 -11.10 7.17 -3.67
N TYR A 25 -10.18 7.60 -4.55
CA TYR A 25 -10.53 7.99 -5.92
C TYR A 25 -11.03 6.80 -6.76
N LEU A 26 -10.37 5.63 -6.64
CA LEU A 26 -10.79 4.41 -7.32
C LEU A 26 -12.16 3.93 -6.85
N ASP A 27 -12.39 3.89 -5.53
CA ASP A 27 -13.64 3.48 -4.91
C ASP A 27 -14.79 4.42 -5.33
N TRP A 28 -14.55 5.74 -5.29
CA TRP A 28 -15.49 6.74 -5.81
C TRP A 28 -15.81 6.53 -7.30
N GLY A 29 -14.83 6.14 -8.11
CA GLY A 29 -14.99 5.81 -9.52
C GLY A 29 -15.61 4.43 -9.78
N GLY A 30 -15.94 3.65 -8.75
CA GLY A 30 -16.47 2.30 -8.90
C GLY A 30 -15.45 1.32 -9.49
N LEU A 31 -14.16 1.53 -9.26
CA LEU A 31 -13.06 0.74 -9.81
C LEU A 31 -12.25 0.03 -8.72
N MET A 32 -11.80 -1.17 -9.04
CA MET A 32 -10.74 -1.88 -8.34
C MET A 32 -9.52 -1.95 -9.27
N HIS A 33 -8.33 -1.57 -8.79
CA HIS A 33 -7.07 -1.69 -9.51
C HIS A 33 -6.55 -3.14 -9.51
N GLY A 34 -6.60 -3.83 -8.37
CA GLY A 34 -6.31 -5.27 -8.22
C GLY A 34 -4.83 -5.64 -8.23
N ALA A 35 -3.94 -4.67 -8.45
CA ALA A 35 -2.51 -4.91 -8.60
C ALA A 35 -1.61 -3.86 -7.91
N ILE A 36 -2.10 -3.17 -6.88
CA ILE A 36 -1.29 -2.20 -6.11
C ILE A 36 -0.10 -2.92 -5.46
N GLY A 37 1.13 -2.51 -5.77
CA GLY A 37 2.34 -3.15 -5.28
C GLY A 37 3.62 -2.58 -5.88
N PRO A 38 4.80 -3.13 -5.52
CA PRO A 38 6.10 -2.59 -5.97
C PRO A 38 6.29 -2.49 -7.49
N ALA A 39 5.55 -3.28 -8.29
CA ALA A 39 5.61 -3.27 -9.75
C ALA A 39 4.66 -2.24 -10.40
N SER A 40 3.75 -1.64 -9.64
CA SER A 40 2.71 -0.71 -10.14
C SER A 40 2.75 0.67 -9.48
N VAL A 41 3.31 0.75 -8.26
CA VAL A 41 3.45 1.97 -7.47
C VAL A 41 4.78 2.65 -7.81
N PHE A 42 4.70 3.87 -8.32
CA PHE A 42 5.84 4.70 -8.64
C PHE A 42 5.91 5.84 -7.64
N VAL A 43 7.09 6.07 -7.09
CA VAL A 43 7.35 7.08 -6.07
C VAL A 43 8.37 8.06 -6.64
N SER A 44 8.05 9.36 -6.60
CA SER A 44 8.98 10.43 -6.91
C SER A 44 9.36 11.15 -5.62
N PRO A 45 10.51 10.83 -5.00
CA PRO A 45 10.97 11.52 -3.79
C PRO A 45 11.09 13.04 -4.01
N LYS A 46 11.64 13.44 -5.18
CA LYS A 46 11.83 14.84 -5.56
C LYS A 46 10.53 15.63 -5.66
N ALA A 47 9.48 15.03 -6.24
CA ALA A 47 8.17 15.67 -6.36
C ALA A 47 7.26 15.38 -5.16
N HIS A 48 7.71 14.55 -4.22
CA HIS A 48 6.91 14.04 -3.10
C HIS A 48 5.55 13.49 -3.56
N SER A 49 5.54 12.79 -4.70
CA SER A 49 4.33 12.21 -5.30
C SER A 49 4.42 10.69 -5.42
N VAL A 50 3.24 10.06 -5.39
CA VAL A 50 3.05 8.62 -5.62
C VAL A 50 1.99 8.46 -6.71
N ALA A 51 2.23 7.56 -7.65
CA ALA A 51 1.32 7.29 -8.76
C ALA A 51 1.19 5.78 -9.03
N LEU A 52 0.00 5.37 -9.45
CA LEU A 52 -0.26 4.05 -10.02
C LEU A 52 -0.05 4.12 -11.54
N LEU A 53 1.12 3.72 -12.03
CA LEU A 53 1.43 3.77 -13.47
C LEU A 53 1.44 2.39 -14.14
N GLY A 54 1.50 1.31 -13.36
CA GLY A 54 1.46 -0.08 -13.86
C GLY A 54 0.24 -0.84 -13.34
N GLY A 55 -0.06 -1.99 -13.93
CA GLY A 55 -1.09 -2.91 -13.41
C GLY A 55 -2.53 -2.61 -13.84
N TRP A 56 -2.78 -1.53 -14.58
CA TRP A 56 -4.12 -1.14 -15.04
C TRP A 56 -4.87 -2.18 -15.88
N TRP A 57 -4.17 -3.13 -16.51
CA TRP A 57 -4.80 -4.24 -17.24
C TRP A 57 -5.49 -5.26 -16.32
N TYR A 58 -5.30 -5.18 -15.01
CA TYR A 58 -6.04 -5.94 -14.00
C TYR A 58 -7.26 -5.20 -13.45
N ALA A 59 -7.40 -3.91 -13.77
CA ALA A 59 -8.46 -3.09 -13.22
C ALA A 59 -9.83 -3.49 -13.77
N VAL A 60 -10.83 -3.51 -12.90
CA VAL A 60 -12.21 -3.88 -13.22
C VAL A 60 -13.20 -3.08 -12.38
N SER A 61 -14.44 -2.96 -12.82
CA SER A 61 -15.51 -2.31 -12.04
C SER A 61 -15.82 -3.09 -10.77
N LEU A 62 -16.07 -2.39 -9.67
CA LEU A 62 -16.53 -2.99 -8.42
C LEU A 62 -17.82 -3.82 -8.64
N GLY A 63 -17.92 -4.95 -7.95
CA GLY A 63 -19.02 -5.91 -8.11
C GLY A 63 -18.94 -6.80 -9.36
N SER A 64 -18.08 -6.47 -10.33
CA SER A 64 -17.92 -7.28 -11.54
C SER A 64 -17.04 -8.52 -11.31
N ALA A 65 -17.11 -9.48 -12.24
CA ALA A 65 -16.28 -10.67 -12.19
C ALA A 65 -14.78 -10.32 -12.30
N LEU A 66 -13.98 -10.82 -11.37
CA LEU A 66 -12.52 -10.77 -11.44
C LEU A 66 -12.05 -11.47 -12.71
N ARG A 67 -11.29 -10.79 -13.59
CA ARG A 67 -10.79 -11.38 -14.85
C ARG A 67 -9.50 -12.17 -14.64
N ALA A 68 -8.42 -11.46 -14.37
CA ALA A 68 -7.10 -11.98 -14.04
C ALA A 68 -6.55 -11.16 -12.88
N LEU A 69 -5.71 -11.77 -12.04
CA LEU A 69 -5.02 -11.09 -10.96
C LEU A 69 -3.54 -11.52 -10.96
N PRO A 70 -2.61 -10.64 -10.56
CA PRO A 70 -1.23 -11.04 -10.30
C PRO A 70 -1.16 -12.15 -9.23
N GLU A 71 -0.14 -13.01 -9.31
CA GLU A 71 0.11 -14.03 -8.29
C GLU A 71 0.20 -13.42 -6.88
N ARG A 72 0.84 -12.24 -6.75
CA ARG A 72 0.92 -11.50 -5.48
C ARG A 72 -0.45 -11.19 -4.88
N THR A 73 -1.42 -10.81 -5.71
CA THR A 73 -2.80 -10.55 -5.28
C THR A 73 -3.53 -11.85 -4.95
N LEU A 74 -3.33 -12.90 -5.74
CA LEU A 74 -3.95 -14.21 -5.47
C LEU A 74 -3.52 -14.84 -4.14
N ARG A 75 -2.35 -14.47 -3.59
CA ARG A 75 -1.88 -14.95 -2.28
C ARG A 75 -2.60 -14.32 -1.10
N ILE A 76 -3.17 -13.12 -1.26
CA ILE A 76 -3.90 -12.42 -0.19
C ILE A 76 -5.41 -12.58 -0.31
N VAL A 77 -5.93 -12.76 -1.54
CA VAL A 77 -7.33 -13.05 -1.77
C VAL A 77 -7.55 -14.53 -1.46
N PRO A 78 -8.34 -14.91 -0.43
CA PRO A 78 -8.57 -16.31 -0.14
C PRO A 78 -9.11 -17.02 -1.40
N PRO A 79 -8.68 -18.26 -1.72
CA PRO A 79 -9.15 -18.98 -2.91
C PRO A 79 -10.68 -19.08 -3.00
N ALA A 80 -11.38 -19.11 -1.86
CA ALA A 80 -12.84 -19.08 -1.78
C ALA A 80 -13.46 -17.75 -2.27
N VAL A 81 -12.77 -16.61 -2.07
CA VAL A 81 -13.17 -15.28 -2.60
C VAL A 81 -12.89 -15.20 -4.10
N ALA A 82 -11.77 -15.79 -4.55
CA ALA A 82 -11.48 -15.95 -5.98
C ALA A 82 -12.48 -16.87 -6.70
N ALA A 83 -13.17 -17.77 -5.99
CA ALA A 83 -14.24 -18.61 -6.52
C ALA A 83 -15.62 -17.90 -6.55
N GLY A 84 -15.84 -16.89 -5.69
CA GLY A 84 -17.08 -16.08 -5.59
C GLY A 84 -17.06 -14.72 -6.34
N ARG A 85 -15.90 -14.32 -6.87
CA ARG A 85 -15.64 -13.37 -7.98
C ARG A 85 -16.48 -12.09 -8.06
N ALA A 86 -16.49 -11.26 -7.02
CA ALA A 86 -16.81 -9.84 -7.19
C ALA A 86 -15.58 -8.99 -6.87
N ALA A 87 -15.21 -8.09 -7.78
CA ALA A 87 -14.22 -7.07 -7.52
C ALA A 87 -14.65 -6.22 -6.32
N ALA A 88 -13.75 -6.02 -5.37
CA ALA A 88 -14.03 -5.31 -4.14
C ALA A 88 -12.85 -4.39 -3.80
N ASN A 89 -13.15 -3.18 -3.34
CA ASN A 89 -12.19 -2.20 -2.85
C ASN A 89 -11.28 -2.77 -1.74
N ALA A 90 -11.81 -3.67 -0.90
CA ALA A 90 -11.06 -4.37 0.14
C ALA A 90 -9.79 -5.08 -0.38
N ILE A 91 -9.76 -5.51 -1.64
CA ILE A 91 -8.57 -6.11 -2.26
C ILE A 91 -7.47 -5.06 -2.40
N ASP A 92 -7.78 -3.86 -2.90
CA ASP A 92 -6.80 -2.78 -3.05
C ASP A 92 -6.30 -2.29 -1.69
N LEU A 93 -7.20 -2.16 -0.71
CA LEU A 93 -6.83 -1.74 0.65
C LEU A 93 -5.89 -2.75 1.36
N GLU A 94 -6.10 -4.05 1.15
CA GLU A 94 -5.18 -5.09 1.64
C GLU A 94 -3.84 -5.05 0.88
N LEU A 95 -3.88 -4.78 -0.43
CA LEU A 95 -2.66 -4.61 -1.23
C LEU A 95 -1.84 -3.40 -0.78
N ILE A 96 -2.46 -2.31 -0.35
CA ILE A 96 -1.75 -1.15 0.23
C ILE A 96 -1.00 -1.56 1.50
N ARG A 97 -1.67 -2.25 2.43
CA ARG A 97 -1.04 -2.79 3.64
C ARG A 97 0.09 -3.76 3.33
N LEU A 98 -0.11 -4.68 2.38
CA LEU A 98 0.95 -5.59 1.93
C LEU A 98 2.15 -4.83 1.36
N THR A 99 1.89 -3.81 0.54
CA THR A 99 2.95 -2.98 -0.07
C THR A 99 3.75 -2.24 0.99
N ALA A 100 3.08 -1.71 2.02
CA ALA A 100 3.75 -1.06 3.15
C ALA A 100 4.57 -2.05 3.99
N ARG A 101 4.03 -3.24 4.29
CA ARG A 101 4.76 -4.32 4.97
C ARG A 101 6.01 -4.76 4.22
N GLU A 102 5.90 -4.91 2.89
CA GLU A 102 7.04 -5.20 2.02
C GLU A 102 8.08 -4.07 2.03
N ALA A 103 7.64 -2.81 1.95
CA ALA A 103 8.53 -1.64 2.02
C ALA A 103 9.24 -1.52 3.37
N LEU A 104 8.62 -2.00 4.46
CA LEU A 104 9.23 -2.09 5.79
C LEU A 104 10.11 -3.34 5.98
N GLY A 105 10.27 -4.19 4.96
CA GLY A 105 11.10 -5.39 4.99
C GLY A 105 10.48 -6.60 5.70
N ASP A 106 9.18 -6.58 5.97
CA ASP A 106 8.47 -7.68 6.62
C ASP A 106 7.08 -7.93 6.03
N PRO A 107 6.98 -8.64 4.88
CA PRO A 107 5.70 -8.91 4.20
C PRO A 107 4.66 -9.61 5.09
N GLY A 108 5.11 -10.44 6.04
CA GLY A 108 4.23 -11.12 7.00
C GLY A 108 3.78 -10.24 8.19
N GLY A 109 4.45 -9.11 8.42
CA GLY A 109 4.13 -8.10 9.44
C GLY A 109 4.34 -8.49 10.91
N SER A 110 4.60 -9.76 11.22
CA SER A 110 4.76 -10.24 12.61
C SER A 110 5.99 -9.65 13.31
N ARG A 111 7.05 -9.31 12.57
CA ARG A 111 8.24 -8.64 13.13
C ARG A 111 7.96 -7.16 13.37
N LEU A 112 7.14 -6.51 12.55
CA LEU A 112 6.78 -5.09 12.71
C LEU A 112 6.07 -4.81 14.04
N LEU A 113 5.28 -5.76 14.54
CA LEU A 113 4.61 -5.64 15.84
C LEU A 113 5.57 -5.57 17.04
N ARG A 114 6.82 -6.01 16.86
CA ARG A 114 7.86 -6.06 17.90
C ARG A 114 9.03 -5.12 17.61
N ASP A 115 9.03 -4.46 16.45
CA ASP A 115 10.10 -3.57 16.01
C ASP A 115 9.89 -2.18 16.65
N PRO A 116 10.76 -1.76 17.60
CA PRO A 116 10.60 -0.48 18.27
C PRO A 116 10.83 0.72 17.33
N THR A 117 11.41 0.51 16.15
CA THR A 117 11.61 1.58 15.16
C THR A 117 10.33 1.90 14.38
N VAL A 118 9.35 0.98 14.39
CA VAL A 118 8.04 1.17 13.76
C VAL A 118 7.02 1.54 14.83
N PRO A 119 6.38 2.73 14.76
CA PRO A 119 5.39 3.12 15.76
C PRO A 119 4.26 2.09 15.92
N ALA A 120 3.87 1.80 17.16
CA ALA A 120 2.91 0.75 17.47
C ALA A 120 1.52 0.94 16.83
N ALA A 121 1.07 2.20 16.68
CA ALA A 121 -0.19 2.49 16.00
C ALA A 121 -0.10 2.18 14.49
N PHE A 122 1.04 2.44 13.86
CA PHE A 122 1.27 2.13 12.45
C PHE A 122 1.36 0.62 12.23
N SER A 123 2.17 -0.10 13.01
CA SER A 123 2.30 -1.55 12.86
C SER A 123 0.99 -2.28 13.15
N ARG A 124 0.17 -1.80 14.09
CA ARG A 124 -1.17 -2.35 14.33
C ARG A 124 -2.09 -2.10 13.14
N TRP A 125 -2.17 -0.87 12.62
CA TRP A 125 -3.02 -0.56 11.47
C TRP A 125 -2.68 -1.40 10.23
N LEU A 126 -1.38 -1.68 10.01
CA LEU A 126 -0.91 -2.55 8.93
C LEU A 126 -1.35 -4.02 9.07
N MET A 127 -1.67 -4.45 10.30
CA MET A 127 -2.09 -5.81 10.61
C MET A 127 -3.60 -5.96 10.78
N ASP A 128 -4.30 -4.85 11.02
CA ASP A 128 -5.75 -4.83 11.11
C ASP A 128 -6.38 -4.99 9.71
N PRO A 129 -7.48 -5.74 9.59
CA PRO A 129 -8.24 -5.81 8.34
C PRO A 129 -8.68 -4.41 7.86
N PRO A 130 -8.74 -4.19 6.53
CA PRO A 130 -9.32 -2.97 5.99
C PRO A 130 -10.74 -2.69 6.48
N ARG A 131 -11.09 -1.41 6.59
CA ARG A 131 -12.48 -0.99 6.74
C ARG A 131 -13.26 -1.29 5.45
N ALA A 132 -14.59 -1.25 5.55
CA ALA A 132 -15.48 -1.63 4.44
C ALA A 132 -15.39 -0.72 3.20
N GLY A 133 -14.99 0.54 3.39
CA GLY A 133 -14.91 1.57 2.33
C GLY A 133 -13.56 2.26 2.34
N ALA A 134 -13.05 2.67 1.18
CA ALA A 134 -11.75 3.35 1.09
C ALA A 134 -11.73 4.68 1.86
N PHE A 135 -12.86 5.41 1.91
CA PHE A 135 -12.97 6.64 2.70
C PHE A 135 -12.87 6.38 4.22
N ASP A 136 -13.52 5.33 4.71
CA ASP A 136 -13.45 4.95 6.11
C ASP A 136 -12.08 4.38 6.48
N ASP A 137 -11.46 3.65 5.55
CA ASP A 137 -10.13 3.12 5.73
C ASP A 137 -9.08 4.23 5.75
N TYR A 138 -9.19 5.21 4.85
CA TYR A 138 -8.32 6.39 4.82
C TYR A 138 -8.45 7.24 6.09
N ARG A 139 -9.66 7.38 6.63
CA ARG A 139 -9.88 8.04 7.93
C ARG A 139 -9.19 7.27 9.07
N SER A 140 -9.30 5.95 9.08
CA SER A 140 -8.61 5.11 10.08
C SER A 140 -7.08 5.18 9.95
N TRP A 141 -6.58 5.29 8.71
CA TRP A 141 -5.18 5.55 8.44
C TRP A 141 -4.74 6.90 9.00
N GLU A 142 -5.52 7.97 8.79
CA GLU A 142 -5.15 9.30 9.30
C GLU A 142 -5.09 9.34 10.84
N GLU A 143 -5.98 8.63 11.52
CA GLU A 143 -5.91 8.43 12.97
C GLU A 143 -4.62 7.69 13.38
N ALA A 144 -4.31 6.58 12.72
CA ALA A 144 -3.09 5.80 12.99
C ALA A 144 -1.81 6.61 12.68
N ARG A 145 -1.80 7.38 11.59
CA ARG A 145 -0.69 8.25 11.19
C ARG A 145 -0.46 9.35 12.22
N ALA A 146 -1.52 10.02 12.66
CA ALA A 146 -1.43 11.07 13.68
C ALA A 146 -0.91 10.51 15.01
N ALA A 147 -1.39 9.34 15.43
CA ALA A 147 -0.89 8.66 16.62
C ALA A 147 0.57 8.18 16.51
N SER A 148 1.05 7.92 15.28
CA SER A 148 2.39 7.40 15.03
C SER A 148 3.46 8.47 14.83
N PHE A 149 3.11 9.57 14.13
CA PHE A 149 4.07 10.55 13.62
C PHE A 149 3.70 11.99 13.99
N GLY A 150 2.55 12.23 14.61
CA GLY A 150 2.07 13.54 14.99
C GLY A 150 1.60 14.40 13.81
N ALA A 151 1.83 15.71 13.91
CA ALA A 151 1.44 16.68 12.89
C ALA A 151 2.11 16.38 11.54
N ARG A 152 1.38 16.64 10.44
CA ARG A 152 1.92 16.46 9.10
C ARG A 152 3.09 17.41 8.88
N ARG A 153 4.20 16.86 8.41
CA ARG A 153 5.40 17.60 8.02
C ARG A 153 5.99 16.96 6.77
N PHE A 154 6.62 17.78 5.95
CA PHE A 154 7.43 17.27 4.86
C PHE A 154 8.67 16.57 5.43
N ILE A 155 8.95 15.36 4.95
CA ILE A 155 10.15 14.61 5.28
C ILE A 155 10.82 14.26 3.96
N GLU A 156 11.98 14.85 3.72
CA GLU A 156 12.79 14.55 2.54
C GLU A 156 13.23 13.09 2.59
N LEU A 157 13.05 12.36 1.50
CA LEU A 157 13.63 11.04 1.28
C LEU A 157 14.91 11.25 0.46
N PRO A 158 16.10 11.35 1.09
CA PRO A 158 17.34 11.59 0.40
C PRO A 158 17.76 10.30 -0.33
N ILE A 159 17.37 10.19 -1.59
CA ILE A 159 17.70 9.07 -2.45
C ILE A 159 18.52 9.58 -3.63
N ASP A 160 19.68 8.95 -3.80
CA ASP A 160 20.53 9.10 -4.98
C ASP A 160 20.20 7.97 -5.99
N PRO A 161 20.03 8.25 -7.30
CA PRO A 161 19.95 7.22 -8.33
C PRO A 161 21.03 6.12 -8.21
N ASP A 162 22.24 6.46 -7.79
CA ASP A 162 23.36 5.50 -7.63
C ASP A 162 23.17 4.58 -6.40
N ALA A 163 22.36 5.01 -5.42
CA ALA A 163 21.95 4.17 -4.28
C ALA A 163 20.82 3.20 -4.65
N ILE A 164 20.15 3.44 -5.79
CA ILE A 164 19.12 2.59 -6.37
C ILE A 164 19.80 1.66 -7.38
N TYR A 165 20.24 2.17 -8.52
CA TYR A 165 20.78 1.38 -9.60
C TYR A 165 22.26 1.09 -9.36
N ARG A 166 22.66 -0.18 -9.37
CA ARG A 166 24.09 -0.50 -9.44
C ARG A 166 24.62 -0.01 -10.80
N PRO A 167 25.73 0.74 -10.84
CA PRO A 167 26.37 1.10 -12.10
C PRO A 167 26.69 -0.18 -12.88
N ILE A 168 26.43 -0.14 -14.18
CA ILE A 168 26.58 -1.24 -15.13
C ILE A 168 28.06 -1.47 -15.43
#